data_AF-A0A3A9HPB5-F1
#
_entry.id   AF-A0A3A9HPB5-F1
#
_cell.length_a   1.000
_cell.length_b   1.000
_cell.length_c   1.000
_cell.angle_alpha   90.00
_cell.angle_beta   90.00
_cell.angle_gamma   90.00
#
_symmetry.space_group_name_H-M   'P 1'
#
loop_
_entity.id
_entity.type
_entity.pdbx_description
1 polymer ?
#
loop_
_entity_poly.entity_id
_entity_poly.type
_entity_poly.pdbx_seq_one_letter_code
_entity_poly.pdbx_strand_id
1 'polypeptide(L)'
;MTNSRLHVISPALNSLCDEIVNGVFAVHKSPGPGLLQRVYQTRLAHELQLRRLKVETEVPVNFTFKQLQVNDAYRLDTLINDQVIIELKAVESLLPVHTAQLLSYMKLTGKTLGYLINFNVSLNKRRYSSSAPSLFSSTSADNITISVIFSLHCSASPLLRGGFRFKDCQ
;
A
#
# COMPACT_ATOMS: atom_id res chain seq x y z
N MET A 1 1.44 -9.86 -32.16
CA MET A 1 0.65 -8.64 -31.89
C MET A 1 0.23 -8.68 -30.43
N THR A 2 1.04 -8.09 -29.55
CA THR A 2 0.81 -8.07 -28.10
C THR A 2 -0.31 -7.09 -27.78
N ASN A 3 -1.50 -7.61 -27.52
CA ASN A 3 -2.64 -6.83 -27.05
C ASN A 3 -2.40 -6.50 -25.57
N SER A 4 -1.55 -5.52 -25.32
CA SER A 4 -1.34 -4.94 -24.00
C SER A 4 -2.62 -4.20 -23.61
N ARG A 5 -3.49 -4.88 -22.84
CA ARG A 5 -4.63 -4.24 -22.17
C ARG A 5 -4.08 -3.19 -21.22
N LEU A 6 -3.95 -1.95 -21.71
CA LEU A 6 -3.84 -0.77 -20.87
C LEU A 6 -5.07 -0.77 -19.96
N HIS A 7 -4.84 -0.94 -18.67
CA HIS A 7 -5.88 -0.77 -17.67
C HIS A 7 -6.24 0.72 -17.68
N VAL A 8 -7.28 1.10 -18.42
CA VAL A 8 -7.75 2.49 -18.46
C VAL A 8 -8.23 2.85 -17.05
N ILE A 9 -7.43 3.62 -16.33
CA ILE A 9 -7.80 4.20 -15.04
C ILE A 9 -8.88 5.23 -15.34
N SER A 10 -10.06 5.09 -14.70
CA SER A 10 -11.12 6.07 -14.89
C SER A 10 -10.64 7.44 -14.36
N PRO A 11 -11.10 8.57 -14.93
CA PRO A 11 -10.74 9.89 -14.42
C PRO A 11 -11.03 10.04 -12.91
N ALA A 12 -12.14 9.46 -12.45
CA ALA A 12 -12.51 9.45 -11.04
C ALA A 12 -11.52 8.66 -10.17
N LEU A 13 -11.04 7.50 -10.63
CA LEU A 13 -10.03 6.73 -9.91
C LEU A 13 -8.68 7.46 -9.89
N ASN A 14 -8.33 8.15 -10.97
CA ASN A 14 -7.10 8.96 -10.99
C ASN A 14 -7.17 10.12 -9.99
N SER A 15 -8.29 10.86 -9.95
CA SER A 15 -8.50 11.92 -8.95
C SER A 15 -8.47 11.36 -7.52
N LEU A 16 -8.99 10.15 -7.30
CA LEU A 16 -8.89 9.49 -6.00
C LEU A 16 -7.44 9.20 -5.61
N CYS A 17 -6.64 8.68 -6.54
CA CYS A 17 -5.21 8.45 -6.36
C CYS A 17 -4.46 9.74 -5.99
N ASP A 18 -4.78 10.84 -6.68
CA ASP A 18 -4.18 12.15 -6.42
C ASP A 18 -4.49 12.64 -5.00
N GLU A 19 -5.75 12.52 -4.55
CA GLU A 19 -6.14 12.87 -3.19
C GLU A 19 -5.44 12.03 -2.12
N ILE A 20 -5.28 10.72 -2.38
CA ILE A 20 -4.53 9.81 -1.50
C ILE A 20 -3.08 10.27 -1.38
N VAL A 21 -2.40 10.47 -2.52
CA VAL A 21 -0.99 10.89 -2.55
C VAL A 21 -0.80 12.24 -1.86
N ASN A 22 -1.69 13.21 -2.13
CA ASN A 22 -1.65 14.52 -1.49
C ASN A 22 -1.86 14.44 0.04
N GLY A 23 -2.77 13.58 0.50
CA GLY A 23 -2.98 13.34 1.93
C GLY A 23 -1.77 12.71 2.62
N VAL A 24 -1.11 11.77 1.94
CA VAL A 24 0.12 11.13 2.42
C VAL A 24 1.24 12.16 2.61
N PHE A 25 1.44 13.06 1.64
CA PHE A 25 2.42 14.15 1.77
C PHE A 25 2.05 15.15 2.87
N ALA A 26 0.77 15.48 3.02
CA ALA A 26 0.30 16.37 4.10
C ALA A 26 0.61 15.78 5.49
N VAL A 27 0.37 14.48 5.68
CA VAL A 27 0.70 13.77 6.92
C VAL A 27 2.20 13.73 7.18
N HIS A 28 2.99 13.50 6.13
CA HIS A 28 4.45 13.46 6.24
C HIS A 28 5.06 14.81 6.66
N LYS A 29 4.50 15.93 6.20
CA LYS A 29 5.08 17.27 6.36
C LYS A 29 5.23 17.76 7.82
N SER A 30 4.40 17.29 8.75
CA SER A 30 4.50 17.69 10.16
C SER A 30 3.87 16.64 11.05
N PRO A 31 4.57 16.08 12.06
CA PRO A 31 5.86 16.49 12.62
C PRO A 31 7.08 15.90 11.89
N GLY A 32 6.89 15.15 10.80
CA GLY A 32 7.98 14.46 10.10
C GLY A 32 8.11 12.98 10.50
N PRO A 33 9.23 12.32 10.15
CA PRO A 33 9.49 10.90 10.44
C PRO A 33 9.68 10.63 11.94
N GLY A 34 9.57 9.36 12.35
CA GLY A 34 9.88 8.91 13.72
C GLY A 34 8.67 8.57 14.59
N LEU A 35 7.45 8.61 14.05
CA LEU A 35 6.24 8.16 14.74
C LEU A 35 6.00 6.66 14.53
N LEU A 36 5.22 6.06 15.44
CA LEU A 36 4.73 4.70 15.26
C LEU A 36 3.77 4.62 14.07
N GLN A 37 3.77 3.49 13.35
CA GLN A 37 2.88 3.24 12.20
C GLN A 37 1.42 3.57 12.51
N ARG A 38 0.93 3.17 13.70
CA ARG A 38 -0.45 3.45 14.15
C ARG A 38 -0.78 4.94 14.15
N VAL A 39 0.19 5.81 14.51
CA VAL A 39 -0.02 7.26 14.52
C VAL A 39 -0.13 7.78 13.09
N TYR A 40 0.70 7.31 12.16
CA TYR A 40 0.57 7.66 10.74
C TYR A 40 -0.77 7.21 10.16
N GLN A 41 -1.21 5.99 10.49
CA GLN A 41 -2.52 5.47 10.07
C GLN A 41 -3.67 6.35 10.55
N THR A 42 -3.72 6.68 11.85
CA THR A 42 -4.77 7.55 12.40
C THR A 42 -4.77 8.92 11.74
N ARG A 43 -3.58 9.50 11.51
CA ARG A 43 -3.45 10.82 10.88
C ARG A 43 -3.83 10.81 9.41
N LEU A 44 -3.42 9.79 8.67
CA LEU A 44 -3.79 9.63 7.26
C LEU A 44 -5.29 9.43 7.12
N ALA A 45 -5.91 8.62 7.99
CA ALA A 45 -7.34 8.47 7.97
C ALA A 45 -8.06 9.80 8.20
N HIS A 46 -7.64 10.58 9.19
CA HIS A 46 -8.20 11.90 9.46
C HIS A 46 -8.01 12.88 8.28
N GLU A 47 -6.81 12.95 7.71
CA GLU A 47 -6.51 13.82 6.56
C GLU A 47 -7.36 13.47 5.32
N LEU A 48 -7.53 12.19 5.03
CA LEU A 48 -8.34 11.73 3.89
C LEU A 48 -9.84 11.92 4.14
N GLN A 49 -10.30 11.83 5.39
CA GLN A 49 -11.68 12.16 5.77
C GLN A 49 -11.97 13.66 5.59
N LEU A 50 -11.03 14.56 5.90
CA LEU A 50 -11.17 16.00 5.64
C LEU A 50 -11.32 16.30 4.14
N ARG A 51 -10.71 15.46 3.29
CA ARG A 51 -10.86 15.48 1.82
C ARG A 51 -12.16 14.82 1.34
N ARG A 52 -13.07 14.48 2.26
CA ARG A 52 -14.37 13.85 2.01
C ARG A 52 -14.29 12.47 1.38
N LEU A 53 -13.20 11.75 1.60
CA LEU A 53 -13.09 10.35 1.21
C LEU A 53 -13.72 9.44 2.27
N LYS A 54 -14.32 8.34 1.83
CA LYS A 54 -14.75 7.26 2.73
C LYS A 54 -13.49 6.48 3.13
N VAL A 55 -13.18 6.50 4.43
CA VAL A 55 -12.01 5.83 4.98
C VAL A 55 -12.44 4.82 6.02
N GLU A 56 -12.02 3.58 5.83
CA GLU A 56 -12.21 2.49 6.79
C GLU A 56 -10.82 1.99 7.21
N THR A 57 -10.58 1.83 8.51
CA THR A 57 -9.28 1.35 9.04
C THR A 57 -9.48 0.05 9.80
N GLU A 58 -8.42 -0.76 9.88
CA GLU A 58 -8.45 -2.08 10.56
C GLU A 58 -9.56 -3.00 10.01
N VAL A 59 -9.77 -2.99 8.70
CA VAL A 59 -10.88 -3.68 8.06
C VAL A 59 -10.64 -5.20 8.13
N PRO A 60 -11.52 -5.98 8.79
CA PRO A 60 -11.35 -7.42 8.88
C PRO A 60 -11.54 -8.07 7.50
N VAL A 61 -10.66 -9.02 7.19
CA VAL A 61 -10.71 -9.81 5.96
C VAL A 61 -10.79 -11.28 6.34
N ASN A 62 -11.85 -11.91 5.87
CA ASN A 62 -12.07 -13.34 6.09
C ASN A 62 -11.23 -14.17 5.14
N PHE A 63 -10.84 -15.36 5.60
CA PHE A 63 -10.10 -16.31 4.80
C PHE A 63 -10.80 -17.66 4.82
N THR A 64 -11.09 -18.20 3.63
CA THR A 64 -11.65 -19.54 3.50
C THR A 64 -10.57 -20.52 3.06
N PHE A 65 -10.33 -21.55 3.87
CA PHE A 65 -9.50 -22.69 3.49
C PHE A 65 -10.34 -23.96 3.42
N LYS A 66 -10.63 -24.43 2.19
CA LYS A 66 -11.55 -25.54 1.93
C LYS A 66 -12.93 -25.24 2.54
N GLN A 67 -13.29 -25.90 3.63
CA GLN A 67 -14.55 -25.72 4.36
C GLN A 67 -14.37 -24.93 5.67
N LEU A 68 -13.12 -24.63 6.06
CA LEU A 68 -12.84 -23.82 7.23
C LEU A 68 -12.97 -22.34 6.88
N GLN A 69 -13.92 -21.67 7.52
CA GLN A 69 -14.03 -20.22 7.50
C GLN A 69 -13.23 -19.65 8.67
N VAL A 70 -12.21 -18.87 8.37
CA VAL A 70 -11.45 -18.10 9.35
C VAL A 70 -11.95 -16.66 9.26
N ASN A 71 -12.78 -16.27 10.22
CA ASN A 71 -13.25 -14.90 10.34
C ASN A 71 -12.13 -14.02 10.89
N ASP A 72 -12.02 -12.78 10.39
CA ASP A 72 -10.99 -11.82 10.83
C ASP A 72 -9.56 -12.40 10.76
N ALA A 73 -9.30 -13.17 9.71
CA ALA A 73 -8.00 -13.84 9.50
C ALA A 73 -6.87 -12.83 9.24
N TYR A 74 -7.23 -11.70 8.65
CA TYR A 74 -6.35 -10.59 8.33
C TYR A 74 -7.04 -9.27 8.59
N ARG A 75 -6.25 -8.20 8.74
CA ARG A 75 -6.76 -6.83 8.85
C ARG A 75 -6.02 -5.92 7.88
N LEU A 76 -6.79 -5.21 7.06
CA LEU A 76 -6.26 -4.14 6.22
C LEU A 76 -5.96 -2.93 7.09
N ASP A 77 -4.82 -2.29 6.88
CA ASP A 77 -4.52 -1.02 7.53
C ASP A 77 -5.56 0.03 7.16
N THR A 78 -5.84 0.23 5.88
CA THR A 78 -6.82 1.23 5.42
C THR A 78 -7.45 0.87 4.07
N LEU A 79 -8.75 1.11 3.93
CA LEU A 79 -9.54 0.98 2.71
C LEU A 79 -10.20 2.32 2.37
N ILE A 80 -9.98 2.81 1.16
CA ILE A 80 -10.50 4.09 0.67
C ILE A 80 -11.56 3.87 -0.39
N ASN A 81 -12.74 4.49 -0.21
CA ASN A 81 -13.88 4.46 -1.13
C ASN A 81 -14.29 3.04 -1.59
N ASP A 82 -14.01 2.01 -0.78
CA ASP A 82 -14.17 0.60 -1.15
C ASP A 82 -13.44 0.22 -2.47
N GLN A 83 -12.37 0.94 -2.83
CA GLN A 83 -11.67 0.79 -4.10
C GLN A 83 -10.17 0.58 -3.94
N VAL A 84 -9.54 1.30 -3.00
CA VAL A 84 -8.08 1.35 -2.87
C VAL A 84 -7.65 0.89 -1.49
N ILE A 85 -6.73 -0.07 -1.44
CA ILE A 85 -6.10 -0.52 -0.18
C ILE A 85 -4.85 0.31 0.06
N ILE A 86 -4.61 0.71 1.30
CA ILE A 86 -3.35 1.30 1.73
C ILE A 86 -2.77 0.43 2.84
N GLU A 87 -1.56 -0.06 2.62
CA GLU A 87 -0.71 -0.75 3.59
C GLU A 87 0.36 0.23 4.07
N LEU A 88 0.42 0.47 5.37
CA LEU A 88 1.32 1.45 5.96
C LEU A 88 2.49 0.76 6.65
N LYS A 89 3.67 1.38 6.57
CA LYS A 89 4.85 1.01 7.33
C LYS A 89 5.54 2.28 7.84
N ALA A 90 6.22 2.13 8.97
CA ALA A 90 7.11 3.13 9.56
C ALA A 90 8.42 2.44 9.95
N VAL A 91 9.15 1.98 8.94
CA VAL A 91 10.35 1.15 9.08
C VAL A 91 11.50 1.73 8.28
N GLU A 92 12.73 1.37 8.61
CA GLU A 92 13.92 1.84 7.88
C GLU A 92 13.90 1.43 6.41
N SER A 93 13.50 0.18 6.12
CA SER A 93 13.44 -0.34 4.77
C SER A 93 12.23 -1.24 4.54
N LEU A 94 11.68 -1.18 3.33
CA LEU A 94 10.63 -2.09 2.91
C LEU A 94 11.26 -3.44 2.53
N LEU A 95 10.67 -4.52 3.04
CA LEU A 95 11.04 -5.89 2.73
C LEU A 95 10.03 -6.51 1.74
N PRO A 96 10.41 -7.51 0.94
CA PRO A 96 9.50 -8.18 0.01
C PRO A 96 8.22 -8.72 0.66
N VAL A 97 8.27 -9.09 1.94
CA VAL A 97 7.10 -9.55 2.70
C VAL A 97 6.01 -8.48 2.82
N HIS A 98 6.36 -7.19 2.85
CA HIS A 98 5.38 -6.10 2.91
C HIS A 98 4.57 -6.01 1.60
N THR A 99 5.24 -6.15 0.46
CA THR A 99 4.59 -6.23 -0.85
C THR A 99 3.71 -7.48 -0.95
N ALA A 100 4.22 -8.63 -0.50
CA ALA A 100 3.45 -9.88 -0.50
C ALA A 100 2.19 -9.82 0.38
N GLN A 101 2.26 -9.09 1.50
CA GLN A 101 1.11 -8.83 2.37
C GLN A 101 0.02 -8.04 1.63
N LEU A 102 0.37 -6.90 1.02
CA LEU A 102 -0.58 -6.09 0.25
C LEU A 102 -1.17 -6.87 -0.93
N LEU A 103 -0.37 -7.65 -1.67
CA LEU A 103 -0.88 -8.50 -2.75
C LEU A 103 -1.88 -9.55 -2.25
N SER A 104 -1.64 -10.12 -1.06
CA SER A 104 -2.57 -11.08 -0.45
C SER A 104 -3.90 -10.41 -0.11
N TYR A 105 -3.86 -9.21 0.45
CA TYR A 105 -5.05 -8.41 0.72
C TYR A 105 -5.85 -8.08 -0.53
N MET A 106 -5.18 -7.60 -1.57
CA MET A 106 -5.81 -7.33 -2.87
C MET A 106 -6.49 -8.58 -3.45
N LYS A 107 -5.83 -9.74 -3.36
CA LYS A 107 -6.40 -11.01 -3.82
C LYS A 107 -7.63 -11.43 -3.01
N LEU A 108 -7.57 -11.35 -1.69
CA LEU A 108 -8.66 -11.79 -0.81
C LEU A 108 -9.90 -10.88 -0.89
N THR A 109 -9.70 -9.60 -1.18
CA THR A 109 -10.77 -8.59 -1.25
C THR A 109 -11.23 -8.27 -2.66
N GLY A 110 -10.55 -8.82 -3.68
CA GLY A 110 -10.82 -8.55 -5.10
C GLY A 110 -10.48 -7.13 -5.56
N LYS A 111 -9.73 -6.35 -4.75
CA LYS A 111 -9.34 -4.98 -5.11
C LYS A 111 -8.14 -5.00 -6.08
N THR A 112 -8.15 -4.09 -7.05
CA THR A 112 -7.13 -4.05 -8.11
C THR A 112 -6.04 -3.02 -7.89
N LEU A 113 -6.22 -2.09 -6.96
CA LEU A 113 -5.26 -1.04 -6.65
C LEU A 113 -4.89 -1.02 -5.17
N GLY A 114 -3.59 -1.00 -4.90
CA GLY A 114 -3.02 -0.91 -3.56
C GLY A 114 -1.86 0.07 -3.48
N TYR A 115 -1.70 0.73 -2.35
CA TYR A 115 -0.55 1.55 -2.00
C TYR A 115 0.21 0.91 -0.86
N LEU A 116 1.51 0.69 -1.05
CA LEU A 116 2.44 0.38 0.05
C LEU A 116 3.22 1.65 0.37
N ILE A 117 2.99 2.20 1.56
CA ILE A 117 3.55 3.48 1.98
C ILE A 117 4.48 3.24 3.16
N ASN A 118 5.74 3.65 3.02
CA ASN A 118 6.67 3.71 4.12
C ASN A 118 6.94 5.16 4.50
N PHE A 119 6.47 5.58 5.67
CA PHE A 119 6.77 6.92 6.19
C PHE A 119 8.22 7.09 6.64
N ASN A 120 8.99 5.98 6.72
CA ASN A 120 10.40 5.89 7.08
C ASN A 120 10.73 6.50 8.46
N VAL A 121 11.65 5.87 9.16
CA VAL A 121 12.14 6.34 10.46
C VAL A 121 13.57 6.83 10.29
N SER A 122 13.80 7.79 9.39
CA SER A 122 15.12 8.42 9.26
C SER A 122 15.31 9.47 10.36
N LEU A 123 15.68 9.01 11.56
CA LEU A 123 16.25 9.82 12.63
C LEU A 123 17.75 10.05 12.40
N ASN A 124 18.16 10.50 11.22
CA ASN A 124 19.57 10.85 11.00
C ASN A 124 19.89 12.23 11.56
N LYS A 125 19.96 12.29 12.89
CA LYS A 125 20.67 13.34 13.63
C LYS A 125 22.13 12.90 13.78
N ARG A 126 22.95 13.05 12.73
CA ARG A 126 24.42 13.06 12.89
C ARG A 126 25.08 14.08 11.96
N ARG A 127 25.44 15.23 12.55
CA ARG A 127 26.74 15.84 12.28
C ARG A 127 27.80 14.79 12.65
N TYR A 128 28.43 14.17 11.67
CA TYR A 128 29.86 13.82 11.66
C TYR A 128 30.27 13.58 10.20
N SER A 129 31.44 14.07 9.87
CA SER A 129 31.91 14.50 8.56
C SER A 129 32.23 13.41 7.52
N SER A 130 32.24 13.90 6.26
CA SER A 130 33.11 13.59 5.10
C SER A 130 32.77 12.46 4.10
N SER A 131 32.71 12.93 2.83
CA SER A 131 32.97 12.33 1.50
C SER A 131 31.91 11.50 0.74
N ALA A 132 31.23 12.23 -0.16
CA ALA A 132 30.97 12.07 -1.62
C ALA A 132 30.51 10.74 -2.29
N PRO A 133 29.73 10.81 -3.40
CA PRO A 133 28.64 9.87 -3.71
C PRO A 133 28.76 9.11 -5.05
N SER A 134 27.96 8.05 -5.23
CA SER A 134 27.42 7.52 -6.51
C SER A 134 26.40 6.41 -6.18
N LEU A 135 25.31 6.08 -6.90
CA LEU A 135 24.66 6.47 -8.16
C LEU A 135 23.22 5.87 -8.08
N PHE A 136 22.29 6.42 -8.87
CA PHE A 136 20.86 6.05 -9.07
C PHE A 136 19.81 6.74 -8.19
N SER A 137 19.12 7.66 -8.85
CA SER A 137 18.06 8.54 -8.36
C SER A 137 16.71 7.83 -8.23
N SER A 138 16.22 7.71 -7.00
CA SER A 138 14.81 7.94 -6.69
C SER A 138 14.78 9.13 -5.73
N THR A 139 13.92 10.09 -5.99
CA THR A 139 13.96 11.43 -5.38
C THR A 139 13.90 11.32 -3.85
N SER A 140 15.04 11.52 -3.19
CA SER A 140 15.28 11.30 -1.76
C SER A 140 15.08 12.56 -0.91
N ALA A 141 14.21 13.48 -1.32
CA ALA A 141 14.11 14.76 -0.62
C ALA A 141 13.36 14.64 0.72
N ASP A 142 12.40 13.72 0.83
CA ASP A 142 11.43 13.73 1.93
C ASP A 142 11.31 12.40 2.70
N ASN A 143 12.27 11.49 2.64
CA ASN A 143 12.27 10.19 3.38
C ASN A 143 11.05 9.27 3.21
N ILE A 144 9.96 9.66 2.55
CA ILE A 144 8.76 8.83 2.34
C ILE A 144 8.86 8.00 1.05
N THR A 145 8.44 6.73 1.10
CA THR A 145 8.33 5.86 -0.07
C THR A 145 6.87 5.51 -0.33
N ILE A 146 6.41 5.71 -1.57
CA ILE A 146 5.06 5.33 -2.01
C ILE A 146 5.22 4.36 -3.19
N SER A 147 4.78 3.12 -3.02
CA SER A 147 4.72 2.12 -4.08
C SER A 147 3.27 1.88 -4.48
N VAL A 148 2.96 2.11 -5.77
CA VAL A 148 1.63 1.84 -6.33
C VAL A 148 1.64 0.45 -6.96
N ILE A 149 0.72 -0.41 -6.53
CA ILE A 149 0.62 -1.79 -6.99
C ILE A 149 -0.74 -2.00 -7.64
N PHE A 150 -0.70 -2.47 -8.89
CA PHE A 150 -1.88 -2.91 -9.61
C PHE A 150 -1.91 -4.44 -9.67
N SER A 151 -3.00 -5.04 -9.22
CA SER A 151 -3.25 -6.45 -9.49
C SER A 151 -3.77 -6.56 -10.92
N LEU A 152 -2.89 -6.93 -11.84
CA LEU A 152 -3.29 -7.34 -13.19
C LEU A 152 -4.24 -8.52 -13.05
N HIS A 153 -5.52 -8.32 -13.37
CA HIS A 153 -6.52 -9.37 -13.28
C HIS A 153 -6.08 -10.59 -14.09
N CYS A 154 -5.77 -11.69 -13.40
CA CYS A 154 -5.98 -13.01 -13.95
C CYS A 154 -7.49 -13.26 -13.84
N SER A 155 -8.19 -13.19 -14.97
CA SER A 155 -9.62 -13.51 -15.05
C SER A 155 -9.85 -14.96 -14.64
N ALA A 156 -10.38 -15.19 -13.44
CA ALA A 156 -10.99 -16.46 -13.08
C ALA A 156 -12.23 -16.19 -12.20
N SER A 157 -13.39 -16.17 -12.86
CA SER A 157 -14.72 -16.28 -12.26
C SER A 157 -14.85 -17.60 -11.46
N PRO A 158 -15.89 -17.74 -10.61
CA PRO A 158 -15.84 -18.44 -9.34
C PRO A 158 -15.82 -19.96 -9.54
N LEU A 159 -14.79 -20.62 -8.99
CA LEU A 159 -14.68 -22.04 -8.62
C LEU A 159 -13.20 -22.46 -8.72
N LEU A 160 -12.35 -22.02 -7.79
CA LEU A 160 -11.02 -22.60 -7.66
C LEU A 160 -10.90 -23.36 -6.35
N ARG A 161 -11.37 -24.60 -6.45
CA ARG A 161 -10.76 -25.75 -5.75
C ARG A 161 -9.25 -25.64 -5.89
N GLY A 162 -8.57 -25.59 -4.74
CA GLY A 162 -7.25 -26.19 -4.55
C GLY A 162 -6.03 -25.50 -5.17
N GLY A 163 -5.10 -25.11 -4.29
CA GLY A 163 -3.67 -25.24 -4.56
C GLY A 163 -2.96 -23.97 -5.00
N PHE A 164 -2.37 -23.23 -4.05
CA PHE A 164 -1.20 -22.41 -4.34
C PHE A 164 0.00 -23.33 -4.62
N ARG A 165 0.58 -23.26 -5.82
CA ARG A 165 1.99 -23.59 -6.07
C ARG A 165 2.70 -22.30 -6.45
N PHE A 166 3.60 -21.84 -5.60
CA PHE A 166 4.68 -20.94 -6.01
C PHE A 166 5.76 -21.81 -6.65
N LYS A 167 5.89 -21.72 -7.97
CA LYS A 167 7.12 -22.06 -8.68
C LYS A 167 7.32 -21.10 -9.85
N ASP A 168 8.53 -20.57 -9.87
CA ASP A 168 9.27 -20.03 -11.00
C ASP A 168 8.93 -18.59 -11.45
N CYS A 169 9.66 -17.64 -10.89
CA CYS A 169 10.04 -16.41 -11.57
C CYS A 169 11.50 -16.58 -11.99
N GLN A 170 11.75 -16.53 -13.31
CA GLN A 170 13.09 -16.42 -13.90
C GLN A 170 13.70 -15.05 -13.62
#